data_AF-A0A2I0QET7-F1
#
_entry.id   AF-A0A2I0QET7-F1
#
_cell.length_a   1.000
_cell.length_b   1.000
_cell.length_c   1.000
_cell.angle_alpha   90.00
_cell.angle_beta   90.00
_cell.angle_gamma   90.00
#
_symmetry.space_group_name_H-M   'P 1'
#
loop_
_entity.id
_entity.type
_entity.pdbx_description
1 polymer ?
#
loop_
_entity_poly.entity_id
_entity_poly.type
_entity_poly.pdbx_seq_one_letter_code
_entity_poly.pdbx_strand_id
1 'polypeptide(L)' 'MKICLTIAGSDSISGAGIQQDLKVFSALGIYGTNVITAVTAQNTSKIYSIKFLDAKFV' A
#
# COMPACT_ATOMS: atom_id res chain seq x y z
N MET A 1 -5.53 -18.15 -12.61
CA MET A 1 -5.66 -16.95 -11.77
C MET A 1 -4.32 -16.22 -11.76
N LYS A 2 -4.27 -14.92 -12.06
CA LYS A 2 -3.01 -14.15 -11.99
C LYS A 2 -2.80 -13.66 -10.56
N ILE A 3 -1.54 -13.63 -10.12
CA ILE A 3 -1.13 -13.10 -8.81
C ILE A 3 -0.21 -11.91 -9.07
N CYS A 4 -0.45 -10.79 -8.41
CA CYS A 4 0.42 -9.62 -8.44
C CYS A 4 0.85 -9.23 -7.02
N LEU A 5 2.12 -8.83 -6.90
CA LEU A 5 2.71 -8.32 -5.67
C LEU A 5 2.90 -6.81 -5.80
N THR A 6 2.43 -6.05 -4.82
CA THR A 6 2.83 -4.66 -4.62
C THR A 6 3.80 -4.54 -3.44
N ILE A 7 4.82 -3.70 -3.60
CA ILE A 7 5.78 -3.31 -2.56
C ILE A 7 5.68 -1.80 -2.42
N ALA A 8 4.95 -1.32 -1.42
CA ALA A 8 4.56 0.08 -1.33
C ALA A 8 4.33 0.54 0.12
N GLY A 9 4.15 1.85 0.29
CA GLY A 9 3.70 2.43 1.56
C GLY A 9 2.19 2.25 1.77
N SER A 10 1.78 2.20 3.03
CA SER A 10 0.38 2.20 3.44
C SER A 10 -0.16 3.62 3.57
N ASP A 11 -1.22 3.91 2.82
CA ASP A 11 -2.02 5.13 2.85
C ASP A 11 -3.23 4.96 3.79
N SER A 12 -3.30 5.75 4.86
CA SER A 12 -4.40 5.70 5.83
C SER A 12 -5.78 6.03 5.27
N ILE A 13 -5.89 6.80 4.18
CA ILE A 13 -7.19 7.10 3.53
C ILE A 13 -7.51 6.19 2.35
N SER A 14 -6.60 5.27 2.01
CA SER A 14 -6.75 4.32 0.91
C SER A 14 -7.01 4.96 -0.46
N GLY A 15 -6.50 6.16 -0.72
CA GLY A 15 -6.57 6.84 -2.02
C GLY A 15 -5.36 6.56 -2.92
N ALA A 16 -4.24 6.13 -2.35
CA ALA A 16 -3.00 5.76 -3.00
C ALA A 16 -2.34 4.55 -2.30
N GLY A 17 -1.06 4.31 -2.59
CA GLY A 17 -0.25 3.30 -1.93
C GLY A 17 -0.80 1.89 -2.08
N ILE A 18 -0.43 1.02 -1.14
CA ILE A 18 -0.71 -0.41 -1.19
C ILE A 18 -2.22 -0.72 -1.22
N GLN A 19 -3.03 0.13 -0.59
CA GLN A 19 -4.49 -0.01 -0.60
C GLN A 19 -5.06 0.23 -2.00
N GLN A 20 -4.56 1.23 -2.73
CA GLN A 20 -5.04 1.52 -4.08
C GLN A 20 -4.53 0.47 -5.09
N ASP A 21 -3.30 -0.02 -4.92
CA ASP A 21 -2.78 -1.12 -5.73
C ASP A 21 -3.67 -2.38 -5.60
N LEU A 22 -4.00 -2.78 -4.37
CA LEU A 22 -4.86 -3.95 -4.12
C LEU A 22 -6.28 -3.75 -4.64
N LYS A 23 -6.83 -2.52 -4.58
CA LYS A 23 -8.12 -2.19 -5.20
C LYS A 23 -8.08 -2.35 -6.71
N VAL A 24 -7.00 -1.89 -7.36
CA VAL A 24 -6.79 -2.05 -8.81
C VAL A 24 -6.63 -3.53 -9.17
N PHE A 25 -5.84 -4.30 -8.42
CA PHE A 25 -5.70 -5.74 -8.64
C PHE A 25 -7.05 -6.44 -8.55
N SER A 26 -7.84 -6.15 -7.51
CA SER A 26 -9.19 -6.69 -7.35
C SER A 26 -10.11 -6.33 -8.52
N ALA A 27 -10.11 -5.05 -8.95
CA ALA A 27 -10.90 -4.58 -10.10
C ALA A 27 -10.51 -5.28 -11.42
N LEU A 28 -9.26 -5.73 -11.54
CA LEU A 28 -8.75 -6.46 -12.70
C LEU A 28 -8.89 -8.00 -12.58
N GLY A 29 -9.52 -8.51 -11.51
CA GLY A 29 -9.66 -9.95 -11.27
C GLY A 29 -8.34 -10.65 -10.93
N ILE A 30 -7.38 -9.91 -10.37
CA ILE A 30 -6.05 -10.39 -9.97
C ILE A 30 -6.02 -10.59 -8.46
N TYR A 31 -5.45 -11.71 -8.01
CA TYR A 31 -5.20 -11.93 -6.58
C TYR A 31 -4.03 -11.06 -6.13
N GLY A 32 -4.33 -10.03 -5.33
CA GLY A 32 -3.33 -9.09 -4.83
C GLY A 32 -2.62 -9.58 -3.58
N THR A 33 -1.29 -9.53 -3.61
CA THR A 33 -0.39 -9.76 -2.46
C THR A 33 0.42 -8.51 -2.21
N ASN A 34 0.96 -8.35 -1.00
CA ASN A 34 1.54 -7.07 -0.60
C ASN A 34 2.70 -7.18 0.39
N VAL A 35 3.63 -6.21 0.31
CA VAL A 35 4.69 -5.95 1.29
C VAL A 35 4.69 -4.46 1.62
N ILE A 36 4.46 -4.14 2.89
CA ILE A 36 4.40 -2.75 3.36
C ILE A 36 5.83 -2.27 3.68
N THR A 37 6.22 -1.11 3.16
CA THR A 37 7.55 -0.50 3.41
C THR A 37 7.51 0.67 4.41
N ALA A 38 6.36 1.33 4.50
CA ALA A 38 6.11 2.41 5.44
C ALA A 38 4.62 2.51 5.74
N VAL A 39 4.27 3.09 6.88
CA VAL A 39 2.89 3.49 7.20
C VAL A 39 2.83 5.01 7.28
N THR A 40 1.86 5.60 6.61
CA THR A 40 1.63 7.05 6.64
C THR A 40 0.38 7.38 7.45
N ALA A 41 0.45 8.46 8.22
CA ALA A 41 -0.74 9.17 8.68
C ALA A 41 -0.94 10.33 7.70
N GLN A 42 -1.89 10.21 6.78
CA GLN A 42 -2.11 11.19 5.72
C GLN A 42 -3.58 11.35 5.37
N ASN A 43 -3.89 12.44 4.69
CA ASN A 43 -5.18 12.67 4.03
C ASN A 43 -4.95 13.29 2.64
N THR A 44 -6.02 13.69 1.97
CA THR A 44 -5.97 14.23 0.60
C THR A 44 -5.17 15.53 0.46
N SER A 45 -4.90 16.25 1.55
CA SER A 45 -4.21 17.53 1.51
C SER A 45 -2.75 17.45 1.96
N LYS A 46 -2.41 16.53 2.88
CA LYS A 46 -1.04 16.40 3.39
C LYS A 46 -0.74 15.07 4.07
N ILE A 47 0.56 14.82 4.22
CA ILE A 47 1.12 13.77 5.07
C ILE A 47 1.51 14.39 6.42
N TYR A 48 1.01 13.82 7.51
CA TYR A 48 1.29 14.29 8.87
C TYR A 48 2.50 13.59 9.47
N SER A 49 2.67 12.30 9.17
CA SER A 49 3.78 11.50 9.68
C SER A 49 4.01 10.29 8.79
N ILE A 50 5.25 9.82 8.77
CA ILE A 50 5.68 8.62 8.06
C ILE A 50 6.47 7.75 9.03
N LYS A 51 6.05 6.49 9.18
CA LYS A 51 6.80 5.47 9.91
C LYS A 51 7.37 4.48 8.91
N PHE A 52 8.67 4.56 8.66
CA PHE A 52 9.38 3.54 7.89
C PHE A 52 9.48 2.25 8.70
N LEU A 53 9.31 1.12 8.01
CA LEU A 53 9.55 -0.20 8.58
C LEU A 53 11.04 -0.55 8.44
N ASP A 54 11.55 -1.32 9.39
CA ASP A 54 12.94 -1.77 9.37
C ASP A 54 13.16 -2.76 8.21
N ALA A 55 14.28 -2.62 7.49
CA ALA A 55 14.56 -3.45 6.32
C ALA A 55 14.82 -4.94 6.64
N LYS A 56 15.07 -5.31 7.91
CA LYS A 56 15.13 -6.71 8.35
C LYS A 56 13.76 -7.26 8.73
N PHE A 57 12.80 -6.37 8.98
CA PHE A 57 11.42 -6.75 9.26
C PHE A 57 10.61 -6.92 7.98
N VAL A 58 10.85 -6.04 6.99
CA VAL A 58 10.33 -6.14 5.62
C VAL A 58 11.01 -7.28 4.88
#